data_AF-A0A351DG99-F1
#
_entry.id   AF-A0A351DG99-F1
#
_cell.length_a   1.000
_cell.length_b   1.000
_cell.length_c   1.000
_cell.angle_alpha   90.00
_cell.angle_beta   90.00
_cell.angle_gamma   90.00
#
_symmetry.space_group_name_H-M   'P 1'
#
loop_
_entity.id
_entity.type
_entity.pdbx_description
1 polymer ?
#
loop_
_entity_poly.entity_id
_entity_poly.type
_entity_poly.pdbx_seq_one_letter_code
_entity_poly.pdbx_strand_id
1 'polypeptide(L)'
;MGLKTRVTAKVVDLFSHSEKPLEHTDQYGGDHGLFGPDSISWEVLGDVSSFVGGIRALLIQAAHPEVAAGVAEHSAYREDPLGRLSRTAFYVTSMTYGAIPETDHAVEMVRRAHAGVSGVSERGRPYSANSPEYGAWVHNTLTDSFLHAFQVFKRPTTEEEADRFVAEQSIIGEKMG
;
A
#
# COMPACT_ATOMS: atom_id res chain seq x y z
N MET A 1 9.22 -35.78 4.61
CA MET A 1 9.11 -34.39 5.11
C MET A 1 8.12 -34.37 6.27
N GLY A 2 8.53 -33.89 7.46
CA GLY A 2 7.72 -33.98 8.69
C GLY A 2 6.49 -33.05 8.68
N LEU A 3 5.45 -33.41 9.44
CA LEU A 3 4.21 -32.63 9.54
C LEU A 3 4.46 -31.17 9.96
N LYS A 4 5.36 -30.96 10.94
CA LYS A 4 5.80 -29.63 11.36
C LYS A 4 6.38 -28.82 10.20
N THR A 5 7.27 -29.40 9.40
CA THR A 5 7.85 -28.74 8.21
C THR A 5 6.79 -28.40 7.18
N ARG A 6 5.79 -29.27 6.96
CA ARG A 6 4.68 -29.01 6.03
C ARG A 6 3.72 -27.93 6.52
N VAL A 7 3.48 -27.85 7.83
CA VAL A 7 2.65 -26.81 8.46
C VAL A 7 3.39 -25.47 8.44
N THR A 8 4.67 -25.44 8.84
CA THR A 8 5.51 -24.23 8.77
C THR A 8 5.62 -23.72 7.33
N ALA A 9 5.87 -24.59 6.34
CA ALA A 9 5.90 -24.18 4.93
C ALA A 9 4.55 -23.65 4.42
N LYS A 10 3.41 -24.08 4.99
CA LYS A 10 2.09 -23.58 4.60
C LYS A 10 1.64 -22.31 5.34
N VAL A 11 2.15 -22.08 6.55
CA VAL A 11 1.64 -21.03 7.45
C VAL A 11 2.65 -19.90 7.64
N VAL A 12 3.95 -20.21 7.71
CA VAL A 12 5.04 -19.25 7.98
C VAL A 12 5.65 -18.74 6.68
N ASP A 13 5.81 -19.61 5.68
CA ASP A 13 6.32 -19.21 4.36
C ASP A 13 5.40 -18.20 3.65
N LEU A 14 4.13 -18.22 4.04
CA LEU A 14 3.07 -17.31 3.59
C LEU A 14 3.39 -15.83 3.91
N PHE A 15 4.23 -15.56 4.91
CA PHE A 15 4.53 -14.22 5.43
C PHE A 15 6.03 -13.88 5.49
N SER A 16 6.91 -14.75 5.01
CA SER A 16 8.37 -14.65 5.19
C SER A 16 9.13 -13.84 4.13
N HIS A 17 8.42 -13.21 3.18
CA HIS A 17 9.03 -12.70 1.94
C HIS A 17 9.06 -11.17 1.80
N SER A 18 8.94 -10.41 2.88
CA SER A 18 9.17 -8.95 2.85
C SER A 18 10.04 -8.50 4.02
N GLU A 19 10.71 -7.36 3.83
CA GLU A 19 11.23 -6.58 4.95
C GLU A 19 10.11 -6.36 5.99
N LYS A 20 10.49 -6.23 7.25
CA LYS A 20 9.53 -5.98 8.34
C LYS A 20 9.30 -4.48 8.39
N PRO A 21 8.05 -4.00 8.25
CA PRO A 21 7.80 -2.58 8.45
C PRO A 21 8.07 -2.23 9.91
N LEU A 22 8.52 -1.00 10.16
CA LEU A 22 8.73 -0.44 11.49
C LEU A 22 9.91 -1.07 12.25
N GLU A 23 10.85 -1.74 11.57
CA GLU A 23 11.95 -2.48 12.23
C GLU A 23 12.89 -1.56 13.00
N HIS A 24 12.94 -0.28 12.63
CA HIS A 24 13.84 0.70 13.23
C HIS A 24 13.11 1.91 13.84
N THR A 25 11.78 1.95 13.80
CA THR A 25 10.98 3.09 14.26
C THR A 25 11.25 3.42 15.73
N ASP A 26 11.46 2.40 16.56
CA ASP A 26 11.77 2.56 17.99
C ASP A 26 13.13 3.26 18.24
N GLN A 27 14.03 3.25 17.26
CA GLN A 27 15.33 3.91 17.33
C GLN A 27 15.24 5.44 17.10
N TYR A 28 14.12 5.92 16.54
CA TYR A 28 13.87 7.33 16.23
C TYR A 28 12.93 7.97 17.28
N GLY A 29 13.36 8.00 18.53
CA GLY A 29 12.55 8.49 19.65
C GLY A 29 11.97 9.90 19.43
N GLY A 30 10.64 10.01 19.52
CA GLY A 30 9.90 11.27 19.33
C GLY A 30 9.52 11.59 17.88
N ASP A 31 9.96 10.79 16.91
CA ASP A 31 9.50 10.87 15.53
C ASP A 31 8.20 10.05 15.39
N HIS A 32 7.10 10.75 15.13
CA HIS A 32 5.77 10.16 14.93
C HIS A 32 5.45 9.89 13.45
N GLY A 33 6.42 10.08 12.56
CA GLY A 33 6.23 9.94 11.12
C GLY A 33 5.39 11.06 10.53
N LEU A 34 4.62 10.72 9.50
CA LEU A 34 3.83 11.70 8.74
C LEU A 34 2.60 12.21 9.50
N PHE A 35 2.00 11.40 10.38
CA PHE A 35 0.67 11.68 10.94
C PHE A 35 0.60 11.58 12.47
N GLY A 36 1.26 10.58 13.06
CA GLY A 36 1.24 10.33 14.50
C GLY A 36 -0.07 9.79 15.07
N PRO A 37 -0.08 9.48 16.39
CA PRO A 37 -1.11 8.67 17.03
C PRO A 37 -2.50 9.30 17.11
N ASP A 38 -2.59 10.63 17.01
CA ASP A 38 -3.88 11.35 17.07
C ASP A 38 -4.49 11.59 15.68
N SER A 39 -3.86 11.05 14.62
CA SER A 39 -4.33 11.20 13.24
C SER A 39 -5.47 10.26 12.89
N ILE A 40 -6.32 10.70 11.96
CA ILE A 40 -7.38 9.84 11.43
C ILE A 40 -6.80 8.70 10.59
N SER A 41 -5.64 8.90 9.94
CA SER A 41 -4.94 7.85 9.21
C SER A 41 -4.50 6.71 10.12
N TRP A 42 -4.01 6.97 11.33
CA TRP A 42 -3.70 5.91 12.29
C TRP A 42 -4.93 5.11 12.69
N GLU A 43 -6.07 5.77 12.90
CA GLU A 43 -7.34 5.11 13.24
C GLU A 43 -7.85 4.26 12.06
N VAL A 44 -7.93 4.82 10.85
CA VAL A 44 -8.49 4.16 9.67
C VAL A 44 -7.67 2.94 9.26
N LEU A 45 -6.35 3.07 9.20
CA LEU A 45 -5.46 1.98 8.79
C LEU A 45 -5.22 0.96 9.91
N GLY A 46 -5.48 1.34 11.16
CA GLY A 46 -5.27 0.49 12.34
C GLY A 46 -6.39 -0.52 12.55
N ASP A 47 -7.54 -0.31 11.90
CA ASP A 47 -8.67 -1.23 11.96
C ASP A 47 -8.50 -2.41 10.97
N VAL A 48 -9.06 -3.57 11.32
CA VAL A 48 -9.06 -4.76 10.48
C VAL A 48 -9.80 -4.53 9.14
N SER A 49 -10.67 -3.54 9.06
CA SER A 49 -11.33 -3.13 7.80
C SER A 49 -10.32 -2.71 6.73
N SER A 50 -9.11 -2.29 7.09
CA SER A 50 -8.06 -1.92 6.13
C SER A 50 -7.70 -3.06 5.17
N PHE A 51 -7.79 -4.33 5.60
CA PHE A 51 -7.62 -5.49 4.71
C PHE A 51 -8.69 -5.54 3.62
N VAL A 52 -9.94 -5.25 3.98
CA VAL A 52 -11.06 -5.17 3.01
C VAL A 52 -10.86 -3.98 2.08
N GLY A 53 -10.41 -2.85 2.62
CA GLY A 53 -10.04 -1.66 1.83
C GLY A 53 -8.93 -1.97 0.81
N GLY A 54 -7.88 -2.67 1.22
CA GLY A 54 -6.80 -3.09 0.31
C GLY A 54 -7.29 -3.98 -0.82
N ILE A 55 -8.15 -4.97 -0.53
CA ILE A 55 -8.74 -5.83 -1.57
C ILE A 55 -9.62 -5.02 -2.54
N ARG A 56 -10.47 -4.14 -2.01
CA ARG A 56 -11.30 -3.24 -2.83
C ARG A 56 -10.44 -2.35 -3.73
N ALA A 57 -9.37 -1.78 -3.19
CA ALA A 57 -8.45 -0.93 -3.95
C ALA A 57 -7.86 -1.70 -5.14
N LEU A 58 -7.39 -2.93 -4.94
CA LEU A 58 -6.82 -3.76 -6.01
C LEU A 58 -7.82 -4.02 -7.14
N LEU A 59 -9.09 -4.29 -6.81
CA LEU A 59 -10.15 -4.51 -7.80
C LEU A 59 -10.43 -3.25 -8.62
N ILE A 60 -10.50 -2.09 -7.97
CA ILE A 60 -10.75 -0.81 -8.64
C ILE A 60 -9.52 -0.40 -9.48
N GLN A 61 -8.31 -0.61 -8.97
CA GLN A 61 -7.08 -0.32 -9.70
C GLN A 61 -7.01 -1.07 -11.03
N ALA A 62 -7.40 -2.35 -11.03
CA ALA A 62 -7.47 -3.17 -12.23
C ALA A 62 -8.51 -2.69 -13.27
N ALA A 63 -9.42 -1.78 -12.91
CA ALA A 63 -10.35 -1.19 -13.86
C ALA A 63 -9.70 -0.16 -14.79
N HIS A 64 -8.48 0.31 -14.50
CA HIS A 64 -7.72 1.17 -15.40
C HIS A 64 -6.82 0.33 -16.33
N PRO A 65 -7.02 0.33 -17.66
CA PRO A 65 -6.35 -0.60 -18.57
C PRO A 65 -4.82 -0.55 -18.53
N GLU A 66 -4.23 0.65 -18.46
CA GLU A 66 -2.77 0.81 -18.44
C GLU A 66 -2.14 0.42 -17.10
N VAL A 67 -2.86 0.61 -16.00
CA VAL A 67 -2.44 0.11 -14.68
C VAL A 67 -2.52 -1.41 -14.66
N ALA A 68 -3.60 -1.98 -15.19
CA ALA A 68 -3.77 -3.42 -15.33
C ALA A 68 -2.68 -4.06 -16.20
N ALA A 69 -2.31 -3.42 -17.32
CA ALA A 69 -1.22 -3.85 -18.19
C ALA A 69 0.12 -3.87 -17.44
N GLY A 70 0.47 -2.78 -16.73
CA GLY A 70 1.68 -2.72 -15.92
C GLY A 70 1.75 -3.82 -14.85
N VAL A 71 0.63 -4.11 -14.18
CA VAL A 71 0.57 -5.22 -13.22
C VAL A 71 0.69 -6.58 -13.93
N ALA A 72 0.01 -6.78 -15.06
CA ALA A 72 0.01 -8.04 -15.78
C ALA A 72 1.38 -8.40 -16.37
N GLU A 73 2.13 -7.40 -16.83
CA GLU A 73 3.41 -7.57 -17.54
C GLU A 73 4.62 -7.56 -16.60
N HIS A 74 4.54 -6.85 -15.46
CA HIS A 74 5.69 -6.64 -14.58
C HIS A 74 5.52 -7.14 -13.15
N SER A 75 4.34 -7.66 -12.76
CA SER A 75 4.12 -8.16 -11.40
C SER A 75 4.08 -9.68 -11.35
N ALA A 76 4.84 -10.26 -10.43
CA ALA A 76 4.76 -11.69 -10.09
C ALA A 76 3.48 -12.02 -9.27
N TYR A 77 2.34 -11.37 -9.52
CA TYR A 77 1.16 -11.52 -8.67
C TYR A 77 0.49 -12.90 -8.78
N ARG A 78 0.71 -13.62 -9.89
CA ARG A 78 0.16 -14.96 -10.10
C ARG A 78 1.04 -16.02 -9.45
N GLU A 79 2.35 -15.81 -9.48
CA GLU A 79 3.38 -16.71 -8.98
C GLU A 79 3.68 -16.47 -7.48
N ASP A 80 3.63 -15.21 -7.06
CA ASP A 80 3.90 -14.71 -5.70
C ASP A 80 2.82 -13.69 -5.24
N PRO A 81 1.54 -14.11 -5.12
CA PRO A 81 0.47 -13.23 -4.64
C PRO A 81 0.71 -12.74 -3.21
N LEU A 82 1.32 -13.58 -2.37
CA LEU A 82 1.52 -13.31 -0.95
C LEU A 82 2.69 -12.39 -0.70
N GLY A 83 3.83 -12.58 -1.39
CA GLY A 83 4.91 -11.61 -1.33
C GLY A 83 4.48 -10.26 -1.91
N ARG A 84 3.61 -10.21 -2.93
CA ARG A 84 3.04 -8.95 -3.42
C ARG A 84 2.21 -8.26 -2.34
N LEU A 85 1.34 -9.01 -1.66
CA LEU A 85 0.56 -8.49 -0.54
C LEU A 85 1.47 -7.97 0.57
N SER A 86 2.50 -8.72 0.96
CA SER A 86 3.44 -8.33 2.01
C SER A 86 4.22 -7.06 1.65
N ARG A 87 4.62 -6.87 0.39
CA ARG A 87 5.29 -5.62 -0.07
C ARG A 87 4.35 -4.41 -0.02
N THR A 88 3.08 -4.58 -0.38
CA THR A 88 2.09 -3.50 -0.24
C THR A 88 1.79 -3.20 1.24
N ALA A 89 1.65 -4.23 2.07
CA ALA A 89 1.44 -4.08 3.50
C ALA A 89 2.64 -3.38 4.17
N PHE A 90 3.87 -3.74 3.79
CA PHE A 90 5.08 -3.04 4.21
C PHE A 90 4.97 -1.54 3.88
N TYR A 91 4.71 -1.20 2.61
CA TYR A 91 4.61 0.19 2.19
C TYR A 91 3.53 0.96 2.97
N VAL A 92 2.30 0.45 3.02
CA VAL A 92 1.18 1.14 3.71
C VAL A 92 1.48 1.30 5.21
N THR A 93 2.04 0.27 5.85
CA THR A 93 2.40 0.32 7.27
C THR A 93 3.50 1.34 7.53
N SER A 94 4.58 1.33 6.74
CA SER A 94 5.70 2.27 6.88
C SER A 94 5.25 3.70 6.63
N MET A 95 4.43 3.96 5.61
CA MET A 95 3.91 5.31 5.33
C MET A 95 2.97 5.83 6.41
N THR A 96 2.25 4.95 7.10
CA THR A 96 1.28 5.36 8.13
C THR A 96 1.93 5.52 9.50
N TYR A 97 2.75 4.55 9.92
CA TYR A 97 3.23 4.41 11.30
C TYR A 97 4.74 4.58 11.46
N GLY A 98 5.50 4.58 10.36
CA GLY A 98 6.95 4.63 10.41
C GLY A 98 7.47 6.02 10.74
N ALA A 99 8.58 6.07 11.47
CA ALA A 99 9.39 7.28 11.58
C ALA A 99 9.80 7.78 10.18
N ILE A 100 10.12 9.07 10.03
CA ILE A 100 10.44 9.67 8.73
C ILE A 100 11.50 8.87 7.95
N PRO A 101 12.62 8.41 8.55
CA PRO A 101 13.61 7.60 7.82
C PRO A 101 13.06 6.28 7.25
N GLU A 102 12.11 5.63 7.92
CA GLU A 102 11.46 4.43 7.39
C GLU A 102 10.43 4.74 6.30
N THR A 103 9.75 5.89 6.40
CA THR A 103 8.90 6.37 5.30
C THR A 103 9.74 6.68 4.05
N ASP A 104 10.91 7.29 4.21
CA ASP A 104 11.86 7.59 3.13
C ASP A 104 12.36 6.31 2.46
N HIS A 105 12.74 5.31 3.27
CA HIS A 105 13.17 4.01 2.77
C HIS A 105 12.06 3.31 1.98
N ALA A 106 10.82 3.32 2.48
CA ALA A 106 9.69 2.73 1.79
C ALA A 106 9.41 3.40 0.43
N VAL A 107 9.49 4.74 0.36
CA VAL A 107 9.36 5.49 -0.91
C VAL A 107 10.46 5.08 -1.89
N GLU A 108 11.71 5.01 -1.44
CA GLU A 108 12.85 4.63 -2.27
C GLU A 108 12.70 3.19 -2.81
N MET A 109 12.22 2.26 -1.99
CA MET A 109 11.95 0.90 -2.44
C MET A 109 10.90 0.86 -3.55
N VAL A 110 9.79 1.60 -3.40
CA VAL A 110 8.75 1.65 -4.44
C VAL A 110 9.29 2.29 -5.71
N ARG A 111 10.05 3.39 -5.61
CA ARG A 111 10.69 4.03 -6.77
C ARG A 111 11.61 3.07 -7.53
N ARG A 112 12.44 2.31 -6.81
CA ARG A 112 13.29 1.28 -7.43
C ARG A 112 12.47 0.20 -8.11
N ALA A 113 11.40 -0.27 -7.47
CA ALA A 113 10.52 -1.27 -8.06
C ALA A 113 9.80 -0.75 -9.31
N HIS A 114 9.45 0.54 -9.35
CA HIS A 114 8.73 1.19 -10.46
C HIS A 114 9.65 1.65 -11.60
N ALA A 115 10.97 1.76 -11.39
CA ALA A 115 11.91 2.28 -12.37
C ALA A 115 11.87 1.56 -13.73
N GLY A 116 11.64 0.24 -13.74
CA GLY A 116 11.57 -0.59 -14.94
C GLY A 116 10.16 -0.94 -15.42
N VAL A 117 9.11 -0.39 -14.80
CA VAL A 117 7.71 -0.77 -15.11
C VAL A 117 7.15 0.21 -16.12
N SER A 118 7.25 -0.15 -17.40
CA SER A 118 6.73 0.64 -18.52
C SER A 118 6.55 -0.24 -19.75
N GLY A 119 5.58 0.10 -20.59
CA GLY A 119 5.23 -0.70 -21.76
C GLY A 119 4.17 -0.03 -22.64
N VAL A 120 3.49 -0.83 -23.46
CA VAL A 120 2.39 -0.39 -24.31
C VAL A 120 1.22 -1.35 -24.09
N SER A 121 0.07 -0.82 -23.68
CA SER A 121 -1.13 -1.63 -23.39
C SER A 121 -1.73 -2.23 -24.67
N GLU A 122 -2.67 -3.18 -24.53
CA GLU A 122 -3.43 -3.75 -25.66
C GLU A 122 -4.21 -2.70 -26.48
N ARG A 123 -4.40 -1.50 -25.91
CA ARG A 123 -5.01 -0.34 -26.59
C ARG A 123 -4.01 0.46 -27.43
N GLY A 124 -2.74 0.04 -27.51
CA GLY A 124 -1.66 0.76 -28.17
C GLY A 124 -1.19 2.01 -27.43
N ARG A 125 -1.51 2.16 -26.13
CA ARG A 125 -1.15 3.34 -25.35
C ARG A 125 0.09 3.07 -24.49
N PRO A 126 1.08 3.98 -24.48
CA PRO A 126 2.23 3.84 -23.60
C PRO A 126 1.79 3.97 -22.13
N TYR A 127 2.46 3.22 -21.26
CA TYR A 127 2.28 3.34 -19.82
C TYR A 127 3.63 3.31 -19.09
N SER A 128 3.67 3.92 -17.91
CA SER A 128 4.81 3.91 -17.00
C SER A 128 4.33 4.02 -15.56
N ALA A 129 4.86 3.20 -14.66
CA ALA A 129 4.56 3.32 -13.23
C ALA A 129 5.06 4.64 -12.60
N ASN A 130 5.90 5.38 -13.32
CA ASN A 130 6.36 6.71 -12.94
C ASN A 130 5.48 7.83 -13.55
N SER A 131 4.37 7.50 -14.22
CA SER A 131 3.43 8.52 -14.68
C SER A 131 2.62 9.06 -13.50
N PRO A 132 2.58 10.39 -13.27
CA PRO A 132 1.82 10.99 -12.17
C PRO A 132 0.33 10.64 -12.23
N GLU A 133 -0.25 10.50 -13.43
CA GLU A 133 -1.67 10.20 -13.60
C GLU A 133 -2.04 8.78 -13.12
N TYR A 134 -1.16 7.80 -13.35
CA TYR A 134 -1.35 6.42 -12.90
C TYR A 134 -1.00 6.27 -11.42
N GLY A 135 0.01 6.99 -10.95
CA GLY A 135 0.30 7.13 -9.52
C GLY A 135 -0.90 7.68 -8.75
N ALA A 136 -1.50 8.77 -9.24
CA ALA A 136 -2.70 9.36 -8.66
C ALA A 136 -3.90 8.41 -8.67
N TRP A 137 -4.12 7.66 -9.75
CA TRP A 137 -5.17 6.63 -9.78
C TRP A 137 -4.97 5.57 -8.70
N VAL A 138 -3.76 5.01 -8.60
CA VAL A 138 -3.46 3.97 -7.60
C VAL A 138 -3.58 4.52 -6.17
N HIS A 139 -3.07 5.72 -5.93
CA HIS A 139 -3.13 6.36 -4.61
C HIS A 139 -4.57 6.70 -4.21
N ASN A 140 -5.33 7.37 -5.08
CA ASN A 140 -6.71 7.79 -4.77
C ASN A 140 -7.64 6.59 -4.55
N THR A 141 -7.44 5.50 -5.30
CA THR A 141 -8.22 4.27 -5.10
C THR A 141 -7.89 3.55 -3.79
N LEU A 142 -6.64 3.65 -3.29
CA LEU A 142 -6.29 3.20 -1.94
C LEU A 142 -6.97 4.06 -0.88
N THR A 143 -6.81 5.38 -0.96
CA THR A 143 -7.42 6.35 -0.04
C THR A 143 -8.92 6.15 0.05
N ASP A 144 -9.64 6.17 -1.08
CA ASP A 144 -11.09 5.92 -1.12
C ASP A 144 -11.46 4.56 -0.51
N SER A 145 -10.72 3.51 -0.83
CA SER A 145 -11.06 2.16 -0.37
C SER A 145 -10.84 1.96 1.13
N PHE A 146 -9.78 2.52 1.70
CA PHE A 146 -9.53 2.43 3.14
C PHE A 146 -10.58 3.18 3.93
N LEU A 147 -10.87 4.44 3.53
CA LEU A 147 -11.90 5.23 4.17
C LEU A 147 -13.28 4.56 4.06
N HIS A 148 -13.63 4.09 2.86
CA HIS A 148 -14.92 3.43 2.64
C HIS A 148 -15.06 2.14 3.46
N ALA A 149 -14.02 1.30 3.52
CA ALA A 149 -14.07 0.08 4.32
C ALA A 149 -14.20 0.39 5.81
N PHE A 150 -13.49 1.39 6.31
CA PHE A 150 -13.62 1.85 7.69
C PHE A 150 -15.05 2.35 8.01
N GLN A 151 -15.60 3.18 7.13
CA GLN A 151 -16.97 3.70 7.26
C GLN A 151 -18.03 2.59 7.31
N VAL A 152 -17.85 1.53 6.51
CA VAL A 152 -18.79 0.42 6.40
C VAL A 152 -18.67 -0.56 7.57
N PHE A 153 -17.44 -0.92 7.97
CA PHE A 153 -17.21 -2.04 8.88
C PHE A 153 -16.85 -1.63 10.31
N LYS A 154 -16.39 -0.40 10.54
CA LYS A 154 -15.99 0.10 11.86
C LYS A 154 -16.96 1.13 12.42
N ARG A 155 -17.02 2.31 11.80
CA ARG A 155 -17.94 3.39 12.19
C ARG A 155 -18.08 4.42 11.06
N PRO A 156 -19.22 5.10 10.92
CA PRO A 156 -19.30 6.28 10.08
C PRO A 156 -18.31 7.35 10.57
N THR A 157 -17.76 8.12 9.63
CA THR A 157 -16.94 9.31 9.92
C THR A 157 -17.78 10.57 9.70
N THR A 158 -17.40 11.68 10.32
CA THR A 158 -17.90 12.99 9.90
C THR A 158 -17.28 13.41 8.56
N GLU A 159 -17.82 14.45 7.94
CA GLU A 159 -17.26 15.04 6.73
C GLU A 159 -15.85 15.59 7.01
N GLU A 160 -15.65 16.24 8.16
CA GLU A 160 -14.35 16.79 8.56
C GLU A 160 -13.31 15.71 8.87
N GLU A 161 -13.71 14.53 9.35
CA GLU A 161 -12.81 13.39 9.51
C GLU A 161 -12.42 12.80 8.15
N ALA A 162 -13.37 12.67 7.22
CA ALA A 162 -13.12 12.20 5.87
C ALA A 162 -12.17 13.14 5.10
N ASP A 163 -12.42 14.45 5.14
CA ASP A 163 -11.58 15.46 4.50
C ASP A 163 -10.17 15.47 5.09
N ARG A 164 -10.05 15.33 6.41
CA ARG A 164 -8.74 15.23 7.07
C ARG A 164 -8.00 13.97 6.66
N PHE A 165 -8.69 12.85 6.53
CA PHE A 165 -8.06 11.62 6.05
C PHE A 165 -7.53 11.80 4.63
N VAL A 166 -8.31 12.41 3.73
CA VAL A 166 -7.86 12.71 2.36
C VAL A 166 -6.66 13.67 2.36
N ALA A 167 -6.68 14.71 3.20
CA ALA A 167 -5.57 15.65 3.34
C ALA A 167 -4.29 15.02 3.93
N GLU A 168 -4.43 14.09 4.86
CA GLU A 168 -3.30 13.30 5.35
C GLU A 168 -2.75 12.39 4.23
N GLN A 169 -3.61 11.68 3.52
CA GLN A 169 -3.16 10.82 2.43
C GLN A 169 -2.51 11.61 1.28
N SER A 170 -2.91 12.86 1.01
CA SER A 170 -2.25 13.67 -0.03
C SER A 170 -0.78 13.95 0.28
N ILE A 171 -0.37 14.00 1.56
CA ILE A 171 1.05 14.11 1.94
C ILE A 171 1.85 12.90 1.43
N ILE A 172 1.27 11.70 1.50
CA ILE A 172 1.88 10.49 0.92
C ILE A 172 1.95 10.62 -0.61
N GLY A 173 0.88 11.08 -1.24
CA GLY A 173 0.82 11.32 -2.69
C GLY A 173 1.96 12.24 -3.16
N GLU A 174 2.09 13.42 -2.54
CA GLU A 174 3.16 14.39 -2.83
C GLU A 174 4.56 13.80 -2.65
N LYS A 175 4.73 12.95 -1.63
CA LYS A 175 6.01 12.30 -1.34
C LYS A 175 6.43 11.31 -2.43
N MET A 176 5.46 10.68 -3.09
CA MET A 176 5.69 9.70 -4.14
C MET A 176 6.09 10.37 -5.47
N GLY A 177 5.50 11.52 -5.79
CA GLY A 177 5.73 12.29 -7.02
C GLY A 177 4.47 12.36 -7.87
#